data_AF-A0A172T7T4-F1
#
_entry.id   AF-A0A172T7T4-F1
#
_cell.length_a   1.000
_cell.length_b   1.000
_cell.length_c   1.000
_cell.angle_alpha   90.00
_cell.angle_beta   90.00
_cell.angle_gamma   90.00
#
_symmetry.space_group_name_H-M   'P 1'
#
loop_
_entity.id
_entity.type
_entity.pdbx_description
1 polymer ?
#
loop_
_entity_poly.entity_id
_entity_poly.type
_entity_poly.pdbx_seq_one_letter_code
_entity_poly.pdbx_strand_id
1 'polypeptide(L)'
;MPNIGPGEILVILLIALLVFGPRKLPELGKSLGAGIREFRKGTAGLKEEFEGSMRDPAQSVAPAPVQTIVASAVTPGVVMAKEVTPQSAVPQPAQAVTPTATEKAPEHV
;
A
#
# COMPACT_ATOMS: atom_id res chain seq x y z
N MET A 1 22.29 27.28 11.84
CA MET A 1 20.92 26.96 12.27
C MET A 1 20.97 25.67 13.07
N PRO A 2 20.31 25.57 14.24
CA PRO A 2 20.23 24.29 14.95
C PRO A 2 19.50 23.29 14.05
N ASN A 3 20.18 22.21 13.69
CA ASN A 3 19.60 21.15 12.89
C ASN A 3 18.97 20.15 13.86
N ILE A 4 17.65 20.10 13.88
CA ILE A 4 16.91 19.09 14.65
C ILE A 4 17.19 17.74 14.00
N GLY A 5 18.21 17.07 14.51
CA GLY A 5 18.60 15.74 14.10
C GLY A 5 17.80 14.66 14.85
N PRO A 6 17.90 13.40 14.40
CA PRO A 6 17.31 12.27 15.11
C PRO A 6 17.77 12.17 16.58
N GLY A 7 18.99 12.64 16.90
CA GLY A 7 19.49 12.73 18.28
C GLY A 7 18.71 13.70 19.16
N GLU A 8 18.40 14.91 18.65
CA GLU A 8 17.61 15.92 19.38
C GLU A 8 16.18 15.41 19.66
N ILE A 9 15.56 14.78 18.65
CA ILE A 9 14.24 14.18 18.80
C ILE A 9 14.25 13.08 19.85
N LEU A 10 15.30 12.26 19.91
CA LEU A 10 15.40 11.20 20.92
C LEU A 10 15.48 11.75 22.34
N VAL A 11 16.20 12.86 22.56
CA VAL A 11 16.29 13.53 23.87
C VAL A 11 14.93 14.07 24.30
N ILE A 12 14.23 14.77 23.40
CA ILE A 12 12.88 15.29 23.68
C ILE A 12 11.92 14.13 23.96
N LEU A 13 12.01 13.06 23.18
CA LEU A 13 11.20 11.86 23.38
C LEU A 13 11.48 11.26 24.75
N LEU A 14 12.74 11.13 25.17
CA LEU A 14 13.11 10.60 26.49
C LEU A 14 12.51 11.43 27.64
N ILE A 15 12.54 12.77 27.53
CA ILE A 15 11.88 13.67 28.49
C ILE A 15 10.36 13.46 28.49
N ALA A 16 9.75 13.36 27.31
CA ALA A 16 8.32 13.07 27.19
C ALA A 16 7.97 11.68 27.78
N LEU A 17 8.83 10.67 27.62
CA LEU A 17 8.68 9.35 28.25
C LEU A 17 8.79 9.43 29.78
N LEU A 18 9.60 10.33 30.33
CA LEU A 18 9.67 10.53 31.79
C LEU A 18 8.38 11.16 32.32
N VAL A 19 7.82 12.13 31.61
CA VAL A 19 6.58 12.82 32.01
C VAL A 19 5.35 11.93 31.81
N PHE A 20 5.20 11.34 30.63
CA PHE A 20 4.01 10.55 30.27
C PHE A 20 4.16 9.05 30.56
N GLY A 21 5.38 8.54 30.61
CA GLY A 21 5.68 7.11 30.77
C GLY A 21 5.85 6.38 29.42
N PRO A 22 6.77 5.40 29.31
CA PRO A 22 6.98 4.59 28.10
C PRO A 22 5.75 3.74 27.73
N ARG A 23 4.87 3.45 28.69
CA ARG A 23 3.64 2.67 28.45
C ARG A 23 2.53 3.52 27.83
N LYS A 24 2.53 4.84 28.03
CA LYS A 24 1.45 5.73 27.58
C LYS A 24 1.61 6.23 26.16
N LEU A 25 2.84 6.40 25.66
CA LEU A 25 3.05 6.73 24.25
C LEU A 25 2.45 5.72 23.26
N PRO A 26 2.67 4.39 23.38
CA PRO A 26 2.05 3.42 22.48
C PRO A 26 0.54 3.34 22.68
N GLU A 27 0.04 3.57 23.90
CA GLU A 27 -1.40 3.60 24.20
C GLU A 27 -2.09 4.79 23.50
N LEU A 28 -1.52 6.00 23.66
CA LEU A 28 -1.97 7.21 22.97
C LEU A 28 -1.84 7.07 21.45
N GLY A 29 -0.71 6.57 20.96
CA GLY A 29 -0.47 6.33 19.54
C GLY A 29 -1.46 5.35 18.91
N LYS A 30 -1.87 4.29 19.62
CA LYS A 30 -2.91 3.37 19.16
C LYS A 30 -4.27 4.05 19.02
N SER A 31 -4.68 4.84 20.03
CA SER A 31 -5.96 5.57 19.99
C SER A 31 -6.00 6.64 18.90
N LEU A 32 -4.93 7.45 18.80
CA LEU A 32 -4.78 8.48 17.78
C LEU A 32 -4.67 7.84 16.38
N GLY A 33 -3.91 6.76 16.26
CA GLY A 33 -3.74 6.02 15.01
C GLY A 33 -5.03 5.42 14.49
N ALA A 34 -5.87 4.87 15.38
CA ALA A 34 -7.21 4.42 15.02
C ALA A 34 -8.08 5.58 14.52
N GLY A 35 -8.08 6.72 15.23
CA GLY A 35 -8.81 7.93 14.81
C GLY A 35 -8.34 8.46 13.45
N ILE A 36 -7.02 8.57 13.24
CA ILE A 36 -6.43 9.01 11.96
C ILE A 36 -6.79 8.02 10.84
N ARG A 37 -6.78 6.70 11.11
CA ARG A 37 -7.14 5.68 10.12
C ARG A 37 -8.57 5.83 9.65
N GLU A 38 -9.53 6.00 10.57
CA GLU A 38 -10.92 6.19 10.18
C GLU A 38 -11.19 7.57 9.57
N PHE A 39 -10.48 8.61 10.02
CA PHE A 39 -10.50 9.92 9.37
C PHE A 39 -10.02 9.85 7.92
N ARG A 40 -8.90 9.15 7.64
CA ARG A 40 -8.39 8.95 6.28
C ARG A 40 -9.36 8.14 5.43
N LYS A 41 -9.97 7.09 6.00
CA LYS A 41 -10.96 6.25 5.30
C LYS A 41 -12.22 7.06 4.93
N GLY A 42 -12.76 7.83 5.86
CA GLY A 42 -13.90 8.72 5.61
C GLY A 42 -13.56 9.77 4.55
N THR A 43 -12.43 10.45 4.70
CA THR A 43 -12.00 11.49 3.74
C THR A 43 -11.75 10.91 2.34
N ALA A 44 -11.19 9.70 2.23
CA ALA A 44 -10.96 9.04 0.95
C ALA A 44 -12.27 8.70 0.24
N GLY A 45 -13.27 8.17 0.95
CA GLY A 45 -14.60 7.90 0.38
C GLY A 45 -15.30 9.17 -0.12
N LEU A 46 -15.24 10.26 0.67
CA LEU A 46 -15.80 11.55 0.26
C LEU A 46 -15.08 12.14 -0.96
N LYS A 47 -13.76 11.97 -1.05
CA LYS A 47 -12.98 12.41 -2.20
C LYS A 47 -13.41 11.66 -3.47
N GLU A 48 -13.60 10.35 -3.40
CA GLU A 48 -13.98 9.52 -4.53
C GLU A 48 -15.42 9.81 -5.00
N GLU A 49 -16.34 10.09 -4.07
CA GLU A 49 -17.71 10.51 -4.36
C GLU A 49 -17.76 11.92 -5.01
N PHE A 50 -16.93 12.84 -4.53
CA PHE A 50 -16.80 14.19 -5.08
C PHE A 50 -16.15 14.19 -6.48
N GLU A 51 -15.07 13.43 -6.66
CA GLU A 51 -14.41 13.24 -7.97
C GLU A 51 -15.32 12.50 -8.95
N GLY A 52 -16.09 11.51 -8.50
CA GLY A 52 -17.07 10.79 -9.32
C GLY A 52 -18.27 11.65 -9.72
N SER A 53 -18.71 12.57 -8.86
CA SER A 53 -19.81 13.51 -9.15
C SER A 53 -19.39 14.70 -10.03
N MET A 54 -18.08 15.00 -10.10
CA MET A 54 -17.52 16.04 -10.96
C MET A 54 -16.86 15.50 -12.23
N ARG A 55 -16.81 14.17 -12.42
CA ARG A 55 -16.31 13.55 -13.65
C ARG A 55 -17.38 13.60 -14.74
N ASP A 56 -17.43 14.73 -15.42
CA ASP A 56 -17.96 14.78 -16.79
C ASP A 56 -17.08 13.85 -17.67
N PRO A 57 -17.66 12.89 -18.43
CA PRO A 57 -16.90 11.94 -19.24
C PRO A 57 -16.16 12.54 -20.45
N ALA A 58 -16.05 13.87 -20.58
CA ALA A 58 -15.38 14.53 -21.72
C ALA A 58 -13.89 14.89 -21.54
N GLN A 59 -13.20 14.43 -20.48
CA GLN A 59 -11.72 14.50 -20.41
C GLN A 59 -11.08 13.11 -20.27
N SER A 60 -11.39 12.28 -21.26
CA SER A 60 -10.47 11.30 -21.80
C SER A 60 -10.01 11.76 -23.19
N VAL A 61 -9.35 12.91 -23.25
CA VAL A 61 -8.40 13.19 -24.34
C VAL A 61 -7.02 12.97 -23.76
N ALA A 62 -6.44 11.84 -24.12
CA ALA A 62 -5.06 11.50 -23.82
C ALA A 62 -4.14 12.66 -24.24
N PRO A 63 -3.22 13.12 -23.37
CA PRO A 63 -2.01 13.71 -23.91
C PRO A 63 -1.23 12.54 -24.53
N ALA A 64 -1.23 12.48 -25.86
CA ALA A 64 -0.36 11.61 -26.61
C ALA A 64 1.07 11.70 -26.05
N PRO A 65 1.78 10.59 -25.81
CA PRO A 65 3.18 10.64 -25.45
C PRO A 65 3.97 11.18 -26.65
N VAL A 66 4.24 12.49 -26.64
CA VAL A 66 5.19 13.08 -27.58
C VAL A 66 6.56 12.60 -27.14
N GLN A 67 7.13 11.70 -27.95
CA GLN A 67 8.47 11.19 -27.78
C GLN A 67 9.47 12.35 -27.89
N THR A 68 9.93 12.87 -26.76
CA THR A 68 11.20 13.61 -26.71
C THR A 68 12.33 12.61 -26.56
N ILE A 69 12.73 12.10 -27.72
CA ILE A 69 14.07 11.61 -28.01
C ILE A 69 15.08 12.71 -27.61
N VAL A 70 15.68 12.58 -26.43
CA VAL A 70 17.03 13.08 -26.19
C VAL A 70 17.89 11.91 -25.76
N ALA A 71 18.66 11.45 -26.74
CA ALA A 71 19.76 10.54 -26.57
C ALA A 71 20.72 11.07 -25.50
N SER A 72 21.03 10.23 -24.51
CA SER A 72 22.33 10.30 -23.86
C SER A 72 22.79 8.88 -23.60
N ALA A 73 23.61 8.39 -24.54
CA ALA A 73 24.34 7.16 -24.44
C ALA A 73 25.37 7.27 -23.30
N VAL A 74 25.23 6.43 -22.27
CA VAL A 74 26.36 5.86 -21.52
C VAL A 74 26.00 4.43 -21.11
N THR A 75 26.50 3.46 -21.87
CA THR A 75 26.79 2.09 -21.40
C THR A 75 28.33 2.00 -21.35
N PRO A 76 28.99 1.11 -20.59
CA PRO A 76 28.47 -0.08 -19.88
C PRO A 76 29.07 -0.28 -18.46
N GLY A 77 28.52 -1.19 -17.66
CA GLY A 77 29.30 -1.68 -16.50
C GLY A 77 28.55 -2.44 -15.42
N VAL A 78 28.46 -3.76 -15.60
CA VAL A 78 28.40 -4.78 -14.54
C VAL A 78 27.10 -4.87 -13.74
N VAL A 79 26.10 -5.52 -14.36
CA VAL A 79 25.18 -6.39 -13.62
C VAL A 79 25.92 -7.68 -13.28
N MET A 80 26.20 -7.88 -12.00
CA MET A 80 26.67 -9.14 -11.45
C MET A 80 25.48 -9.85 -10.79
N ALA A 81 25.24 -11.09 -11.22
CA ALA A 81 24.53 -12.16 -10.53
C ALA A 81 23.03 -11.96 -10.23
N LYS A 82 22.18 -12.59 -11.07
CA LYS A 82 21.47 -13.82 -10.67
C LYS A 82 20.82 -14.51 -11.89
N GLU A 83 21.59 -15.44 -12.48
CA GLU A 83 21.17 -16.76 -12.94
C GLU A 83 19.65 -16.93 -13.20
N VAL A 84 19.18 -16.81 -14.44
CA VAL A 84 18.95 -17.92 -15.40
C VAL A 84 18.59 -19.24 -14.70
N THR A 85 17.29 -19.54 -14.61
CA THR A 85 16.71 -20.85 -14.99
C THR A 85 15.18 -20.76 -14.91
N PRO A 86 14.47 -20.54 -16.02
CA PRO A 86 13.13 -21.09 -16.22
C PRO A 86 13.28 -22.29 -17.16
N GLN A 87 13.36 -23.48 -16.58
CA GLN A 87 13.40 -24.74 -17.33
C GLN A 87 12.08 -25.49 -17.14
N SER A 88 11.56 -25.93 -18.28
CA SER A 88 10.49 -26.90 -18.49
C SER A 88 9.05 -26.47 -18.23
N ALA A 89 8.44 -26.04 -19.32
CA ALA A 89 7.08 -26.44 -19.69
C ALA A 89 6.85 -27.95 -19.52
N VAL A 90 5.66 -28.37 -19.07
CA VAL A 90 4.75 -29.28 -19.80
C VAL A 90 3.33 -29.13 -19.18
N PRO A 91 2.25 -29.05 -19.99
CA PRO A 91 0.86 -28.99 -19.51
C PRO A 91 0.37 -30.37 -19.06
N GLN A 92 -0.36 -30.46 -17.94
CA GLN A 92 -1.12 -31.66 -17.57
C GLN A 92 -2.63 -31.39 -17.63
N PRO A 93 -3.38 -32.13 -18.45
CA PRO A 93 -4.84 -32.11 -18.49
C PRO A 93 -5.45 -33.06 -17.44
N ALA A 94 -6.65 -32.68 -16.99
CA ALA A 94 -7.73 -33.55 -16.51
C ALA A 94 -7.49 -34.40 -15.25
N GLN A 95 -8.01 -33.94 -14.10
CA GLN A 95 -8.78 -34.75 -13.11
C GLN A 95 -9.81 -33.81 -12.47
N ALA A 96 -11.10 -33.90 -12.81
CA ALA A 96 -12.10 -34.81 -12.25
C ALA A 96 -12.69 -34.30 -10.91
N VAL A 97 -14.04 -34.13 -10.93
CA VAL A 97 -15.02 -34.27 -9.82
C VAL A 97 -14.91 -33.28 -8.65
N THR A 98 -15.93 -32.68 -8.05
CA THR A 98 -17.40 -32.56 -8.14
C THR A 98 -17.73 -31.51 -7.07
N PRO A 99 -18.71 -30.61 -7.25
CA PRO A 99 -19.19 -29.73 -6.19
C PRO A 99 -19.98 -30.57 -5.18
N THR A 100 -19.41 -30.81 -3.98
CA THR A 100 -20.22 -31.27 -2.84
C THR A 100 -20.79 -30.04 -2.15
N ALA A 101 -22.00 -29.69 -2.57
CA ALA A 101 -22.96 -29.01 -1.73
C ALA A 101 -23.24 -29.91 -0.51
N THR A 102 -22.99 -29.40 0.69
CA THR A 102 -23.68 -29.87 1.90
C THR A 102 -24.50 -28.70 2.38
N GLU A 103 -25.64 -28.55 1.71
CA GLU A 103 -26.82 -27.89 2.22
C GLU A 103 -27.43 -28.83 3.26
N LYS A 104 -27.37 -28.46 4.54
CA LYS A 104 -28.15 -29.08 5.60
C LYS A 104 -28.96 -27.99 6.28
N ALA A 105 -30.18 -27.83 5.79
CA ALA A 105 -31.25 -27.03 6.38
C ALA A 105 -31.96 -27.85 7.51
N PRO A 106 -33.02 -27.32 8.15
CA PRO A 106 -33.19 -27.21 9.61
C PRO A 106 -34.01 -28.34 10.23
N GLU A 107 -34.01 -28.46 11.57
CA GLU A 107 -35.13 -28.93 12.44
C GLU A 107 -34.63 -29.39 13.83
N HIS A 108 -35.06 -28.70 14.89
CA HIS A 108 -35.50 -29.28 16.18
C HIS A 108 -36.11 -28.13 17.01
N VAL A 109 -37.45 -28.10 17.12
CA VAL A 109 -38.28 -28.62 18.23
C VAL A 109 -38.19 -27.72 19.47
#